data_AF-A0A969HPR2-F1
#
_entry.id   AF-A0A969HPR2-F1
#
_cell.length_a   1.000
_cell.length_b   1.000
_cell.length_c   1.000
_cell.angle_alpha   90.00
_cell.angle_beta   90.00
_cell.angle_gamma   90.00
#
_symmetry.space_group_name_H-M   'P 1'
#
loop_
_entity.id
_entity.type
_entity.pdbx_description
1 polymer ?
#
loop_
_entity_poly.entity_id
_entity_poly.type
_entity_poly.pdbx_seq_one_letter_code
_entity_poly.pdbx_strand_id
1 'polypeptide(L)'
;MPLPEHELLQLYYDQRLSMQQIANQYGCSVNKVVYWMQRYSIARRGSADAMYAYRNSTGDPFTIRMPATPAEWKLFGIGIGLYMGEGSKKKPYRVALANTDPVVHRVFIHFLEQFCGVNRAQLSAELNIYAEQDVAATID
;
A
#
# COMPACT_ATOMS: atom_id res chain seq x y z
N MET A 1 2.16 32.01 17.94
CA MET A 1 1.21 32.26 16.84
C MET A 1 0.72 30.92 16.29
N PRO A 2 -0.58 30.74 16.02
CA PRO A 2 -1.06 29.56 15.31
C PRO A 2 -0.65 29.61 13.84
N LEU A 3 -0.36 28.43 13.27
CA LEU A 3 -0.14 28.31 11.83
C LEU A 3 -1.45 28.66 11.09
N PRO A 4 -1.43 29.48 10.02
CA PRO A 4 -2.63 29.75 9.24
C PRO A 4 -3.31 28.48 8.74
N GLU A 5 -4.64 28.48 8.69
CA GLU A 5 -5.44 27.32 8.29
C GLU A 5 -5.07 26.78 6.90
N HIS A 6 -4.95 27.67 5.90
CA HIS A 6 -4.58 27.29 4.54
C HIS A 6 -3.21 26.62 4.46
N GLU A 7 -2.24 27.11 5.24
CA GLU A 7 -0.88 26.55 5.29
C GLU A 7 -0.90 25.17 5.95
N LEU A 8 -1.67 25.00 7.03
CA LEU A 8 -1.86 23.70 7.68
C LEU A 8 -2.54 22.69 6.74
N LEU A 9 -3.56 23.12 5.98
CA LEU A 9 -4.22 22.29 4.96
C LEU A 9 -3.25 21.89 3.86
N GLN A 10 -2.44 22.82 3.36
CA GLN A 10 -1.46 22.55 2.30
C GLN A 10 -0.40 21.54 2.75
N LEU A 11 0.19 21.73 3.93
CA LEU A 11 1.18 20.78 4.48
C LEU A 11 0.57 19.39 4.69
N TYR A 12 -0.68 19.34 5.16
CA TYR A 12 -1.31 18.10 5.56
C TYR A 12 -1.96 17.34 4.40
N TYR A 13 -2.75 17.98 3.53
CA TYR A 13 -3.44 17.28 2.45
C TYR A 13 -2.60 17.24 1.17
N ASP A 14 -1.98 18.34 0.80
CA ASP A 14 -1.29 18.45 -0.49
C ASP A 14 0.12 17.85 -0.40
N GLN A 15 0.88 18.25 0.61
CA GLN A 15 2.24 17.75 0.84
C GLN A 15 2.28 16.45 1.66
N ARG A 16 1.12 15.95 2.10
CA ARG A 16 0.94 14.67 2.83
C ARG A 16 1.74 14.52 4.13
N LEU A 17 2.30 15.59 4.69
CA LEU A 17 3.10 15.53 5.91
C LEU A 17 2.28 15.04 7.11
N SER A 18 2.87 14.20 7.95
CA SER A 18 2.30 13.81 9.24
C SER A 18 2.33 14.99 10.24
N MET A 19 1.46 14.95 11.25
CA MET A 19 1.47 15.96 12.32
C MET A 19 2.82 16.04 13.05
N GLN A 20 3.57 14.93 13.13
CA GLN A 20 4.93 14.92 13.70
C GLN A 20 5.93 15.66 12.81
N GLN A 21 5.85 15.49 11.49
CA GLN A 21 6.72 16.23 10.56
C GLN A 21 6.40 17.73 10.59
N ILE A 22 5.12 18.11 10.61
CA ILE A 22 4.70 19.51 10.75
C ILE A 22 5.22 20.07 12.09
N ALA A 23 5.09 19.32 13.19
CA ALA A 23 5.60 19.74 14.49
C ALA A 23 7.12 20.00 14.45
N ASN A 24 7.88 19.08 13.86
CA ASN A 24 9.33 19.20 13.70
C ASN A 24 9.72 20.41 12.83
N GLN A 25 9.04 20.61 11.69
CA GLN A 25 9.31 21.71 10.76
C GLN A 25 9.09 23.08 11.40
N TYR A 26 8.12 23.22 12.30
CA TYR A 26 7.79 24.47 12.99
C TYR A 26 8.34 24.54 14.42
N GLY A 27 9.23 23.62 14.80
CA GLY A 27 9.89 23.62 16.12
C GLY A 27 8.92 23.58 17.29
N CYS A 28 7.83 22.82 17.18
CA CYS A 28 6.78 22.76 18.19
C CYS A 28 6.37 21.33 18.54
N SER A 29 5.50 21.18 19.56
CA SER A 29 4.98 19.87 19.93
C SER A 29 3.84 19.43 19.00
N VAL A 30 3.68 18.12 18.82
CA VAL A 30 2.53 17.56 18.06
C VAL A 30 1.20 17.99 18.65
N ASN A 31 1.10 18.14 19.98
CA ASN A 31 -0.11 18.64 20.64
C ASN A 31 -0.48 20.05 20.17
N LYS A 32 0.50 20.88 19.83
CA LYS A 32 0.25 22.21 19.26
C LYS A 32 -0.37 22.11 17.86
N VAL A 33 0.10 21.16 17.04
CA VAL A 33 -0.49 20.85 15.73
C VAL A 33 -1.91 20.29 15.88
N VAL A 34 -2.13 19.38 16.83
CA VAL A 34 -3.48 18.86 17.16
C VAL A 34 -4.42 19.99 17.59
N TYR A 35 -3.94 20.92 18.40
CA TYR A 35 -4.70 22.10 18.80
C TYR A 35 -5.09 22.96 17.58
N TRP A 36 -4.17 23.18 16.62
CA TRP A 36 -4.49 23.91 15.38
C TRP A 36 -5.53 23.16 14.53
N MET A 37 -5.38 21.85 14.35
CA MET A 37 -6.35 21.01 13.63
C MET A 37 -7.75 21.12 14.23
N GLN A 38 -7.86 21.04 15.56
CA GLN A 38 -9.13 21.18 16.28
C GLN A 38 -9.71 22.58 16.14
N ARG A 39 -8.88 23.61 16.27
CA ARG A 39 -9.29 25.02 16.15
C ARG A 39 -9.89 25.34 14.77
N TYR A 40 -9.34 24.76 13.72
CA TYR A 40 -9.80 24.94 12.34
C TYR A 40 -10.76 23.85 11.86
N SER A 41 -11.19 22.94 12.74
CA SER A 41 -12.09 21.83 12.38
C SER A 41 -11.58 20.95 11.23
N ILE A 42 -10.25 20.79 11.11
CA ILE A 42 -9.63 19.97 10.08
C ILE A 42 -9.73 18.49 10.45
N ALA A 43 -10.28 17.68 9.55
CA ALA A 43 -10.43 16.25 9.76
C ALA A 43 -9.06 15.54 9.81
N ARG A 44 -8.80 14.81 10.89
CA ARG A 44 -7.58 14.02 11.03
C ARG A 44 -7.68 12.73 10.20
N ARG A 45 -6.54 12.27 9.70
CA ARG A 45 -6.38 11.01 8.97
C ARG A 45 -6.53 9.86 9.96
N GLY A 46 -6.93 8.69 9.46
CA GLY A 46 -6.87 7.47 10.25
C GLY A 46 -5.45 7.20 10.74
N SER A 47 -5.32 6.46 11.83
CA SER A 47 -3.99 6.07 12.36
C SER A 47 -3.17 5.29 11.34
N ALA A 48 -3.82 4.43 10.54
CA ALA A 48 -3.18 3.69 9.45
C ALA A 48 -2.64 4.63 8.35
N ASP A 49 -3.43 5.60 7.91
CA ASP A 49 -3.02 6.58 6.90
C ASP A 49 -1.89 7.50 7.40
N ALA A 50 -1.93 7.87 8.68
CA ALA A 50 -0.87 8.66 9.31
C ALA A 50 0.46 7.86 9.38
N MET A 51 0.38 6.58 9.76
CA MET A 51 1.52 5.67 9.76
C MET A 51 2.06 5.43 8.35
N TYR A 52 1.18 5.26 7.37
CA TYR A 52 1.54 5.08 5.97
C TYR A 52 2.30 6.30 5.44
N ALA A 53 1.78 7.50 5.64
CA ALA A 53 2.45 8.74 5.20
C ALA A 53 3.80 8.96 5.91
N TYR A 54 3.90 8.59 7.19
CA TYR A 54 5.16 8.65 7.92
C TYR A 54 6.21 7.68 7.35
N ARG A 55 5.82 6.42 7.08
CA ARG A 55 6.70 5.40 6.49
C ARG A 55 7.09 5.71 5.05
N ASN A 56 6.22 6.39 4.31
CA ASN A 56 6.40 6.75 2.90
C ASN A 56 6.59 8.27 2.74
N SER A 57 7.45 8.85 3.57
CA SER A 57 7.68 10.30 3.64
C SER A 57 8.26 10.91 2.37
N THR A 58 8.86 10.11 1.49
CA THR A 58 9.41 10.53 0.18
C THR A 58 8.41 10.40 -0.97
N GLY A 59 7.15 10.05 -0.68
CA GLY A 59 6.11 9.80 -1.67
C GLY A 59 5.63 8.35 -1.69
N ASP A 60 4.58 8.08 -2.45
CA ASP A 60 4.00 6.75 -2.56
C ASP A 60 4.94 5.82 -3.37
N PRO A 61 5.48 4.73 -2.77
CA PRO A 61 6.34 3.81 -3.51
C PRO A 61 5.57 3.00 -4.57
N PHE A 62 4.24 2.91 -4.46
CA PHE A 62 3.40 2.13 -5.37
C PHE A 62 2.95 3.00 -6.55
N THR A 63 3.88 3.28 -7.45
CA THR A 63 3.54 3.89 -8.73
C THR A 63 3.19 2.79 -9.72
N ILE A 64 1.97 2.83 -10.27
CA ILE A 64 1.58 1.91 -11.34
C ILE A 64 2.27 2.32 -12.64
N ARG A 65 3.16 1.47 -13.13
CA ARG A 65 3.76 1.61 -14.46
C ARG A 65 2.82 1.02 -15.48
N MET A 66 2.44 1.81 -16.48
CA MET A 66 1.66 1.31 -17.60
C MET A 66 2.54 0.50 -18.57
N PRO A 67 2.04 -0.62 -19.12
CA PRO A 67 2.74 -1.38 -20.15
C PRO A 67 2.91 -0.57 -21.45
N ALA A 68 4.05 -0.73 -22.12
CA ALA A 68 4.40 -0.02 -23.35
C ALA A 68 4.43 -0.93 -24.59
N THR A 69 4.68 -2.24 -24.41
CA THR A 69 4.78 -3.21 -25.52
C THR A 69 3.63 -4.22 -25.52
N PRO A 70 3.32 -4.88 -26.66
CA PRO A 70 2.30 -5.94 -26.69
C PRO A 70 2.56 -7.08 -25.70
N ALA A 71 3.82 -7.45 -25.49
CA ALA A 71 4.20 -8.48 -24.52
C ALA A 71 3.94 -8.03 -23.08
N GLU A 72 4.26 -6.77 -22.76
CA GLU A 72 3.94 -6.19 -21.46
C GLU A 72 2.43 -6.06 -21.25
N TRP A 73 1.66 -5.65 -22.26
CA TRP A 73 0.20 -5.62 -22.20
C TRP A 73 -0.38 -7.01 -21.94
N LYS A 74 0.17 -8.06 -22.56
CA LYS A 74 -0.21 -9.44 -22.27
C LYS A 74 0.06 -9.79 -20.81
N LEU A 75 1.26 -9.52 -20.30
CA LEU A 75 1.61 -9.79 -18.91
C LEU A 75 0.75 -8.98 -17.92
N PHE A 76 0.52 -7.70 -18.20
CA PHE A 76 -0.31 -6.81 -17.40
C PHE A 76 -1.76 -7.30 -17.33
N GLY A 77 -2.32 -7.70 -18.48
CA GLY A 77 -3.65 -8.31 -18.57
C GLY A 77 -3.74 -9.63 -17.81
N ILE A 78 -2.72 -10.50 -17.90
CA ILE A 78 -2.66 -11.74 -17.10
C ILE A 78 -2.62 -11.41 -15.61
N GLY A 79 -1.80 -10.47 -15.17
CA GLY A 79 -1.71 -10.06 -13.77
C GLY A 79 -3.03 -9.52 -13.21
N ILE A 80 -3.72 -8.68 -13.98
CA ILE A 80 -5.08 -8.22 -13.64
C ILE A 80 -6.04 -9.40 -13.56
N GLY A 81 -6.03 -10.29 -14.56
CA GLY A 81 -6.89 -11.48 -14.60
C GLY A 81 -6.68 -12.40 -13.39
N LEU A 82 -5.43 -12.65 -13.02
CA LEU A 82 -5.06 -13.41 -11.83
C LEU A 82 -5.57 -12.75 -10.56
N TYR A 83 -5.42 -11.44 -10.40
CA TYR A 83 -5.97 -10.73 -9.24
C TYR A 83 -7.51 -10.76 -9.22
N MET A 84 -8.16 -10.69 -10.38
CA MET A 84 -9.61 -10.75 -10.48
C MET A 84 -10.16 -12.14 -10.13
N GLY A 85 -9.51 -13.21 -10.57
CA GLY A 85 -9.92 -14.60 -10.38
C GLY A 85 -9.50 -15.18 -9.03
N GLU A 86 -8.21 -15.07 -8.69
CA GLU A 86 -7.58 -15.74 -7.54
C GLU A 86 -7.20 -14.78 -6.40
N GLY A 87 -7.31 -13.47 -6.64
CA GLY A 87 -6.96 -12.44 -5.67
C GLY A 87 -7.99 -12.28 -4.55
N SER A 88 -7.52 -12.14 -3.32
CA SER A 88 -8.36 -11.84 -2.15
C SER A 88 -8.85 -10.40 -2.18
N LYS A 89 -10.18 -10.21 -2.12
CA LYS A 89 -10.84 -8.89 -2.08
C LYS A 89 -11.40 -8.53 -0.69
N LYS A 90 -11.15 -9.36 0.34
CA LYS A 90 -11.75 -9.20 1.68
C LYS A 90 -11.17 -8.05 2.49
N LYS A 91 -9.89 -7.71 2.28
CA LYS A 91 -9.18 -6.68 3.03
C LYS A 91 -8.67 -5.61 2.07
N PRO A 92 -9.14 -4.36 2.14
CA PRO A 92 -8.79 -3.32 1.16
C PRO A 92 -7.31 -2.90 1.22
N TYR A 93 -6.62 -3.21 2.32
CA TYR A 93 -5.20 -2.89 2.55
C TYR A 93 -4.26 -4.09 2.37
N ARG A 94 -4.74 -5.22 1.83
CA ARG A 94 -3.92 -6.41 1.56
C ARG A 94 -4.15 -6.89 0.13
N VAL A 95 -3.08 -6.93 -0.65
CA VAL A 95 -3.04 -7.68 -1.92
C VAL A 95 -2.55 -9.08 -1.60
N ALA A 96 -3.34 -10.10 -1.93
CA ALA A 96 -2.96 -11.50 -1.75
C ALA A 96 -3.58 -12.34 -2.85
N LEU A 97 -2.88 -13.39 -3.25
CA LEU A 97 -3.31 -14.41 -4.19
C LEU A 97 -2.93 -15.77 -3.60
N ALA A 98 -3.82 -16.75 -3.70
CA ALA A 98 -3.56 -18.12 -3.25
C ALA A 98 -3.80 -19.08 -4.43
N ASN A 99 -2.83 -19.95 -4.67
CA ASN A 99 -2.92 -20.96 -5.72
C ASN A 99 -1.99 -22.13 -5.38
N THR A 100 -2.26 -23.32 -5.90
CA THR A 100 -1.39 -24.49 -5.74
C THR A 100 -0.25 -24.51 -6.75
N ASP A 101 -0.42 -23.89 -7.93
CA ASP A 101 0.60 -23.85 -8.97
C ASP A 101 1.65 -22.74 -8.70
N PRO A 102 2.94 -23.09 -8.50
CA PRO A 102 4.00 -22.11 -8.29
C PRO A 102 4.28 -21.21 -9.50
N VAL A 103 3.88 -21.60 -10.71
CA VAL A 103 3.95 -20.75 -11.92
C VAL A 103 3.04 -19.54 -11.76
N VAL A 104 1.82 -19.73 -11.24
CA VAL A 104 0.85 -18.64 -11.03
C VAL A 104 1.43 -17.61 -10.06
N HIS A 105 2.03 -18.07 -8.96
CA HIS A 105 2.73 -17.19 -8.01
C HIS A 105 3.85 -16.41 -8.67
N ARG A 106 4.71 -17.07 -9.47
CA ARG A 106 5.82 -16.40 -10.17
C ARG A 106 5.34 -15.32 -11.14
N VAL A 107 4.29 -15.60 -11.92
CA VAL A 107 3.71 -14.64 -12.85
C VAL A 107 3.10 -13.46 -12.12
N PHE A 108 2.37 -13.71 -11.03
CA PHE A 108 1.76 -12.64 -10.26
C PHE A 108 2.79 -11.76 -9.53
N ILE A 109 3.84 -12.37 -8.96
CA ILE A 109 4.96 -11.63 -8.37
C ILE A 109 5.65 -10.78 -9.45
N HIS A 110 5.88 -11.34 -10.64
CA HIS A 110 6.49 -10.58 -11.73
C HIS A 110 5.61 -9.39 -12.15
N PHE A 111 4.29 -9.54 -12.19
CA PHE A 111 3.36 -8.44 -12.39
C PHE A 111 3.49 -7.35 -11.31
N LEU A 112 3.53 -7.74 -10.03
CA LEU A 112 3.65 -6.81 -8.91
C LEU A 112 4.97 -6.03 -8.93
N GLU A 113 6.08 -6.69 -9.22
CA GLU A 113 7.41 -6.05 -9.32
C GLU A 113 7.48 -5.10 -10.53
N GLN A 114 7.04 -5.55 -11.70
CA GLN A 114 7.22 -4.82 -12.96
C GLN A 114 6.25 -3.64 -13.15
N PHE A 115 5.03 -3.76 -12.62
CA PHE A 115 3.98 -2.78 -12.88
C PHE A 115 3.44 -2.11 -11.63
N CYS A 116 3.56 -2.73 -10.44
CA CYS A 116 3.03 -2.15 -9.20
C CYS A 116 4.11 -1.56 -8.28
N GLY A 117 5.39 -1.62 -8.68
CA GLY A 117 6.50 -1.08 -7.88
C GLY A 117 6.75 -1.83 -6.57
N VAL A 118 6.23 -3.06 -6.43
CA VAL A 118 6.37 -3.83 -5.19
C VAL A 118 7.79 -4.36 -5.07
N ASN A 119 8.44 -4.09 -3.94
CA ASN A 119 9.73 -4.68 -3.63
C ASN A 119 9.55 -6.12 -3.12
N ARG A 120 10.26 -7.08 -3.71
CA ARG A 120 10.24 -8.49 -3.30
C ARG A 120 10.45 -8.71 -1.81
N ALA A 121 11.28 -7.90 -1.15
CA ALA A 121 11.54 -7.99 0.29
C ALA A 121 10.30 -7.69 1.16
N GLN A 122 9.26 -7.09 0.59
CA GLN A 122 7.98 -6.81 1.25
C GLN A 122 6.96 -7.94 1.07
N LEU A 123 7.25 -8.95 0.25
CA LEU A 123 6.36 -10.08 0.01
C LEU A 123 6.51 -11.13 1.11
N SER A 124 5.38 -11.67 1.54
CA SER A 124 5.30 -12.80 2.47
C SER A 124 4.49 -13.92 1.85
N ALA A 125 4.90 -15.17 2.07
CA ALA A 125 4.15 -16.36 1.69
C ALA A 125 3.54 -17.02 2.93
N GLU A 126 2.32 -17.52 2.80
CA GLU A 126 1.60 -18.28 3.82
C GLU A 126 1.18 -19.62 3.21
N LEU A 127 1.32 -20.71 3.96
CA LEU A 127 0.84 -22.04 3.56
C LEU A 127 -0.54 -22.27 4.18
N ASN A 128 -1.55 -22.48 3.34
CA ASN A 128 -2.90 -22.83 3.80
C ASN A 128 -3.02 -24.36 3.83
N ILE A 129 -3.02 -24.93 5.03
CA ILE A 129 -3.21 -26.37 5.26
C ILE A 129 -4.62 -26.61 5.78
N TYR A 130 -5.35 -27.53 5.15
CA TYR A 130 -6.67 -27.96 5.61
C TYR A 130 -6.60 -29.41 6.11
N ALA A 131 -7.33 -29.72 7.18
CA ALA A 131 -7.29 -31.05 7.82
C ALA A 131 -7.72 -32.21 6.91
N GLU A 132 -8.44 -31.90 5.81
CA GLU A 132 -8.94 -32.87 4.83
C GLU A 132 -8.02 -33.03 3.62
N GLN A 133 -6.87 -32.35 3.57
CA GLN A 133 -5.94 -32.49 2.45
C GLN A 133 -5.21 -33.85 2.54
N ASP A 134 -5.41 -34.68 1.54
CA ASP A 134 -4.69 -35.94 1.38
C ASP A 134 -3.22 -35.68 1.05
N VAL A 135 -2.36 -35.90 2.04
CA VAL A 135 -0.91 -35.70 1.94
C VAL A 135 -0.30 -36.64 0.90
N ALA A 136 -0.90 -37.81 0.66
CA ALA A 136 -0.39 -38.79 -0.29
C ALA A 136 -0.58 -38.37 -1.76
N ALA A 137 -1.56 -37.50 -2.06
CA ALA A 137 -1.86 -37.03 -3.40
C ALA A 137 -1.06 -35.79 -3.83
N THR A 138 -0.24 -35.20 -2.95
CA THR A 138 0.39 -33.88 -3.18
C THR A 138 1.92 -33.95 -3.33
N ILE A 139 2.49 -35.15 -3.48
CA ILE A 139 3.92 -35.35 -3.76
C ILE A 139 4.06 -35.86 -5.19
N ASP A 140 4.21 -34.92 -6.13
CA ASP A 140 4.70 -35.14 -7.51
C ASP A 140 5.77 -34.08 -7.84
#